data_AF-A0A7J6W463-F1
#
_entry.id   AF-A0A7J6W463-F1
#
_cell.length_a   1.000
_cell.length_b   1.000
_cell.length_c   1.000
_cell.angle_alpha   90.00
_cell.angle_beta   90.00
_cell.angle_gamma   90.00
#
_symmetry.space_group_name_H-M   'P 1'
#
loop_
_entity.id
_entity.type
_entity.pdbx_description
1 polymer ?
#
loop_
_entity_poly.entity_id
_entity_poly.type
_entity_poly.pdbx_seq_one_letter_code
_entity_poly.pdbx_strand_id
1 'polypeptide(L)'
;MIYNDDTTYLGKSIRNIHPGEIFSVDFDTTNNEAVEMDYPYKSCLSRVTILGSSCNGIFLVGVYLRDVGPWHPYSIQRNSAVFEVLALWNPSTREFKELPDFLWKFMKDRRTYCGKIVYGLGYDSSMDDYKVIRILYYYNILQDEDKIKDYESDVHVYSMRTNSYKRIPDIPYFIIRTLNQRPIINGIFLNGAVHWVGRRDPKTTTSEFSLRIVSFNVVNEEFEEILMPDSFDSTTPFELGVFEGCLCIY
;
A
#
# COMPACT_ATOMS: atom_id res chain seq x y z
N MET A 1 34.34 -33.30 -30.79
CA MET A 1 34.44 -33.58 -29.34
C MET A 1 33.54 -32.58 -28.64
N ILE A 2 32.29 -32.96 -28.39
CA ILE A 2 31.75 -33.56 -27.15
C ILE A 2 31.08 -32.47 -26.29
N TYR A 3 29.74 -32.55 -26.30
CA TYR A 3 28.70 -32.21 -25.28
C TYR A 3 28.63 -30.79 -24.70
N ASN A 4 27.56 -30.02 -24.94
CA ASN A 4 26.15 -30.10 -24.46
C ASN A 4 25.97 -29.58 -23.01
N ASP A 5 25.17 -28.51 -22.88
CA ASP A 5 23.80 -28.55 -22.33
C ASP A 5 23.15 -27.18 -22.65
N ASP A 6 22.29 -27.12 -23.67
CA ASP A 6 20.82 -27.26 -23.60
C ASP A 6 20.11 -25.97 -23.15
N THR A 7 19.63 -25.16 -24.10
CA THR A 7 18.23 -25.15 -24.62
C THR A 7 17.22 -24.78 -23.51
N THR A 8 16.31 -23.80 -23.62
CA THR A 8 15.54 -23.36 -24.78
C THR A 8 14.86 -22.04 -24.42
N TYR A 9 14.98 -21.03 -25.29
CA TYR A 9 14.00 -19.94 -25.34
C TYR A 9 12.68 -20.53 -25.84
N LEU A 10 11.73 -20.76 -24.93
CA LEU A 10 10.34 -21.00 -25.28
C LEU A 10 9.51 -19.85 -24.73
N GLY A 11 9.37 -18.84 -25.58
CA GLY A 11 8.22 -17.96 -25.54
C GLY A 11 6.96 -18.82 -25.64
N LYS A 12 6.32 -19.06 -24.51
CA LYS A 12 4.95 -19.54 -24.44
C LYS A 12 4.14 -18.53 -23.62
N SER A 13 3.38 -17.76 -24.40
CA SER A 13 2.09 -17.18 -24.05
C SER A 13 2.00 -16.36 -22.76
N ILE A 14 2.10 -15.04 -22.89
CA ILE A 14 1.26 -14.16 -22.07
C ILE A 14 0.10 -13.68 -22.97
N ARG A 15 -0.67 -14.64 -23.50
CA ARG A 15 -2.09 -14.40 -23.76
C ARG A 15 -2.81 -14.76 -22.47
N ASN A 16 -3.70 -13.86 -22.06
CA ASN A 16 -4.54 -13.87 -20.86
C ASN A 16 -3.91 -13.17 -19.65
N ILE A 17 -3.98 -11.85 -19.68
CA ILE A 17 -4.03 -11.05 -18.45
C ILE A 17 -5.39 -11.37 -17.81
N HIS A 18 -5.41 -12.37 -16.93
CA HIS A 18 -6.58 -12.62 -16.10
C HIS A 18 -6.77 -11.45 -15.11
N PRO A 19 -8.03 -11.02 -14.83
CA PRO A 19 -8.32 -10.17 -13.68
C PRO A 19 -7.76 -10.85 -12.43
N GLY A 20 -7.22 -10.08 -11.48
CA GLY A 20 -6.65 -10.65 -10.26
C GLY A 20 -7.74 -11.35 -9.46
N GLU A 21 -7.63 -12.67 -9.33
CA GLU A 21 -8.53 -13.49 -8.52
C GLU A 21 -8.11 -13.37 -7.05
N ILE A 22 -9.08 -13.17 -6.15
CA ILE A 22 -8.85 -13.09 -4.70
C ILE A 22 -9.35 -14.39 -4.09
N PHE A 23 -8.50 -15.07 -3.31
CA PHE A 23 -8.83 -16.34 -2.66
C PHE A 23 -8.74 -16.22 -1.14
N SER A 24 -9.54 -17.02 -0.44
CA SER A 24 -9.43 -17.26 1.01
C SER A 24 -9.15 -18.73 1.27
N VAL A 25 -8.35 -19.03 2.30
CA VAL A 25 -8.09 -20.38 2.79
C VAL A 25 -8.45 -20.43 4.27
N ASP A 26 -9.21 -21.44 4.68
CA ASP A 26 -9.56 -21.70 6.08
C ASP A 26 -8.80 -22.93 6.58
N PHE A 27 -7.82 -22.71 7.46
CA PHE A 27 -6.97 -23.76 8.03
C PHE A 27 -7.64 -24.56 9.15
N ASP A 28 -8.79 -24.10 9.67
CA ASP A 28 -9.57 -24.85 10.67
C ASP A 28 -10.48 -25.89 10.01
N THR A 29 -10.66 -25.82 8.69
CA THR A 29 -11.41 -26.82 7.92
C THR A 29 -10.51 -27.94 7.43
N THR A 30 -11.05 -29.17 7.41
CA THR A 30 -10.30 -30.36 6.96
C THR A 30 -9.92 -30.34 5.48
N ASN A 31 -10.51 -29.44 4.69
CA ASN A 31 -10.35 -29.45 3.25
C ASN A 31 -9.13 -28.67 2.75
N ASN A 32 -8.55 -27.74 3.54
CA ASN A 32 -7.36 -26.95 3.14
C ASN A 32 -7.44 -26.40 1.70
N GLU A 33 -8.64 -26.11 1.22
CA GLU A 33 -8.90 -25.69 -0.16
C GLU A 33 -8.98 -24.17 -0.23
N ALA A 34 -8.31 -23.58 -1.23
CA ALA A 34 -8.46 -22.17 -1.54
C ALA A 34 -9.81 -21.96 -2.23
N VAL A 35 -10.64 -21.10 -1.65
CA VAL A 35 -11.96 -20.72 -2.18
C VAL A 35 -11.85 -19.32 -2.78
N GLU A 36 -12.27 -19.18 -4.04
CA GLU A 36 -12.33 -17.87 -4.67
C GLU A 36 -13.40 -17.00 -4.00
N MET A 37 -13.02 -15.78 -3.64
CA MET A 37 -13.91 -14.84 -2.97
C MET A 37 -14.82 -14.15 -3.99
N ASP A 38 -16.04 -13.83 -3.56
CA ASP A 38 -16.94 -12.95 -4.31
C ASP A 38 -16.54 -11.50 -4.01
N TYR A 39 -15.71 -10.92 -4.89
CA TYR A 39 -15.18 -9.58 -4.72
C TYR A 39 -15.85 -8.55 -5.67
N PRO A 40 -15.87 -7.27 -5.28
CA PRO A 40 -16.48 -6.19 -6.07
C PRO A 40 -15.92 -6.09 -7.50
N TYR A 41 -16.77 -5.80 -8.48
CA TYR A 41 -16.41 -5.64 -9.90
C TYR A 41 -15.77 -6.86 -10.59
N LYS A 42 -15.93 -8.08 -10.03
CA LYS A 42 -15.47 -9.34 -10.65
C LYS A 42 -15.94 -9.52 -12.10
N SER A 43 -17.13 -9.01 -12.45
CA SER A 43 -17.71 -9.11 -13.80
C SER A 43 -17.20 -8.06 -14.81
N CYS A 44 -16.48 -7.03 -14.37
CA CYS A 44 -16.15 -5.86 -15.19
C CYS A 44 -14.76 -5.90 -15.84
N LEU A 45 -14.09 -7.07 -15.92
CA LEU A 45 -12.67 -7.21 -16.33
C LEU A 45 -11.72 -6.29 -15.53
N SER A 46 -12.19 -5.78 -14.39
CA SER A 46 -11.45 -4.84 -13.57
C SER A 46 -10.43 -5.60 -12.72
N ARG A 47 -9.27 -4.99 -12.49
CA ARG A 47 -8.27 -5.54 -11.56
C ARG A 47 -8.50 -4.94 -10.19
N VAL A 48 -8.81 -5.79 -9.21
CA VAL A 48 -8.92 -5.42 -7.80
C VAL A 48 -7.61 -5.77 -7.09
N THR A 49 -7.17 -4.90 -6.19
CA THR A 49 -5.98 -5.13 -5.37
C THR A 49 -6.30 -4.75 -3.93
N ILE A 50 -5.94 -5.63 -2.99
CA ILE A 50 -6.04 -5.35 -1.55
C ILE A 50 -4.88 -4.43 -1.16
N LEU A 51 -5.21 -3.34 -0.47
CA LEU A 51 -4.30 -2.28 -0.05
C LEU A 51 -4.02 -2.41 1.44
N GLY A 52 -3.22 -3.41 1.79
CA GLY A 52 -2.68 -3.61 3.13
C GLY A 52 -3.26 -4.74 3.92
N SER A 53 -3.02 -4.70 5.22
CA SER A 53 -3.63 -5.64 6.13
C SER A 53 -5.13 -5.39 6.23
N SER A 54 -5.88 -6.41 6.63
CA SER A 54 -7.25 -6.19 7.09
C SER A 54 -7.24 -5.33 8.36
N CYS A 55 -8.33 -4.60 8.56
CA CYS A 55 -8.64 -3.90 9.80
C CYS A 55 -9.99 -4.43 10.27
N ASN A 56 -9.99 -5.28 11.30
CA ASN A 56 -11.19 -5.97 11.80
C ASN A 56 -11.96 -6.72 10.69
N GLY A 57 -11.24 -7.37 9.77
CA GLY A 57 -11.83 -8.09 8.63
C GLY A 57 -12.24 -7.22 7.44
N ILE A 58 -12.14 -5.89 7.56
CA ILE A 58 -12.37 -4.95 6.46
C ILE A 58 -11.06 -4.71 5.69
N PHE A 59 -11.14 -4.74 4.37
CA PHE A 59 -10.05 -4.44 3.47
C PHE A 59 -10.25 -3.09 2.81
N LEU A 60 -9.17 -2.31 2.68
CA LEU A 60 -9.11 -1.25 1.69
C LEU A 60 -8.75 -1.89 0.36
N VAL A 61 -9.53 -1.65 -0.68
CA VAL A 61 -9.29 -2.19 -2.01
C VAL A 61 -9.23 -1.08 -3.04
N GLY A 62 -8.32 -1.24 -4.00
CA GLY A 62 -8.21 -0.38 -5.16
C GLY A 62 -8.62 -1.12 -6.43
N VAL A 63 -9.37 -0.44 -7.29
CA VAL A 63 -9.90 -1.01 -8.54
C VAL A 63 -9.37 -0.23 -9.74
N TYR A 64 -8.85 -0.97 -10.71
CA TYR A 64 -8.49 -0.46 -12.04
C TYR A 64 -9.60 -0.85 -13.02
N LEU A 65 -10.32 0.14 -13.56
CA LEU A 65 -11.41 -0.10 -14.52
C LEU A 65 -10.92 -0.25 -15.97
N ARG A 66 -9.61 -0.14 -16.22
CA ARG A 66 -8.98 -0.31 -17.55
C ARG A 66 -7.73 -1.18 -17.48
N ASP A 67 -7.41 -1.85 -18.59
CA ASP A 67 -6.21 -2.70 -18.76
C ASP A 67 -4.87 -1.96 -18.62
N VAL A 68 -4.89 -0.64 -18.46
CA VAL A 68 -3.70 0.20 -18.27
C VAL A 68 -3.37 0.30 -16.78
N GLY A 69 -3.03 -0.85 -16.19
CA GLY A 69 -2.52 -0.89 -14.83
C GLY A 69 -1.10 -0.27 -14.72
N PRO A 70 -0.58 -0.10 -13.49
CA PRO A 70 0.80 0.35 -13.23
C PRO A 70 1.88 -0.49 -13.95
N TRP A 71 1.51 -1.70 -14.36
CA TRP A 71 2.36 -2.68 -15.05
C TRP A 71 2.51 -2.45 -16.55
N HIS A 72 1.78 -1.49 -17.13
CA HIS A 72 1.86 -1.20 -18.57
C HIS A 72 2.99 -0.20 -18.86
N PRO A 73 3.82 -0.39 -19.91
CA PRO A 73 4.97 0.50 -20.20
C PRO A 73 4.61 1.98 -20.40
N TYR A 74 3.39 2.27 -20.87
CA TYR A 74 2.88 3.64 -21.05
C TYR A 74 2.46 4.32 -19.73
N SER A 75 2.35 3.55 -18.65
CA SER A 75 1.97 4.00 -17.32
C SER A 75 3.09 4.82 -16.65
N ILE A 76 4.34 4.55 -17.01
CA ILE A 76 5.52 5.16 -16.38
C ILE A 76 5.56 6.70 -16.59
N GLN A 77 4.83 7.23 -17.58
CA GLN A 77 4.82 8.66 -17.91
C GLN A 77 3.62 9.47 -17.34
N ARG A 78 2.61 8.87 -16.69
CA ARG A 78 1.33 9.56 -16.35
C ARG A 78 0.74 9.32 -14.93
N ASN A 79 1.53 9.36 -13.86
CA ASN A 79 1.00 9.20 -12.48
C ASN A 79 0.29 7.84 -12.25
N SER A 80 0.88 6.73 -12.68
CA SER A 80 0.14 5.46 -12.80
C SER A 80 0.01 4.59 -11.54
N ALA A 81 0.13 5.17 -10.36
CA ALA A 81 -0.22 4.50 -9.11
C ALA A 81 -1.63 4.86 -8.62
N VAL A 82 -2.45 5.55 -9.43
CA VAL A 82 -3.79 5.99 -9.05
C VAL A 82 -4.83 4.94 -9.45
N PHE A 83 -5.56 4.44 -8.47
CA PHE A 83 -6.74 3.60 -8.71
C PHE A 83 -7.87 4.44 -9.31
N GLU A 84 -8.71 3.83 -10.14
CA GLU A 84 -9.91 4.52 -10.61
C GLU A 84 -10.96 4.59 -9.49
N VAL A 85 -11.03 3.55 -8.65
CA VAL A 85 -11.88 3.50 -7.46
C VAL A 85 -11.08 3.03 -6.25
N LEU A 86 -11.28 3.68 -5.11
CA LEU A 86 -10.91 3.13 -3.79
C LEU A 86 -12.17 2.79 -3.03
N ALA A 87 -12.13 1.73 -2.25
CA ALA A 87 -13.28 1.30 -1.48
C ALA A 87 -12.90 0.49 -0.26
N LEU A 88 -13.83 0.42 0.69
CA LEU A 88 -13.79 -0.53 1.79
C LEU A 88 -14.63 -1.75 1.41
N TRP A 89 -14.07 -2.92 1.64
CA TRP A 89 -14.70 -4.21 1.35
C TRP A 89 -14.70 -5.08 2.59
N ASN A 90 -15.87 -5.54 3.00
CA ASN A 90 -16.05 -6.57 4.03
C ASN A 90 -16.48 -7.86 3.34
N PRO A 91 -15.60 -8.86 3.19
CA PRO A 91 -15.95 -10.09 2.50
C PRO A 91 -16.95 -10.95 3.25
N SER A 92 -16.97 -10.87 4.59
CA SER A 92 -17.88 -11.64 5.44
C SER A 92 -19.32 -11.16 5.32
N THR A 93 -19.54 -9.86 5.14
CA THR A 93 -20.88 -9.29 4.91
C THR A 93 -21.20 -9.05 3.43
N ARG A 94 -20.19 -9.22 2.55
CA ARG A 94 -20.24 -8.86 1.12
C ARG A 94 -20.56 -7.38 0.88
N GLU A 95 -20.33 -6.55 1.88
CA GLU A 95 -20.54 -5.11 1.77
C GLU A 95 -19.36 -4.44 1.10
N PHE A 96 -19.68 -3.46 0.27
CA PHE A 96 -18.72 -2.67 -0.47
C PHE A 96 -19.11 -1.20 -0.43
N LYS A 97 -18.18 -0.35 -0.02
CA LYS A 97 -18.38 1.10 0.04
C LYS A 97 -17.26 1.82 -0.67
N GLU A 98 -17.60 2.39 -1.82
CA GLU A 98 -16.73 3.28 -2.56
C GLU A 98 -16.40 4.53 -1.73
N LEU A 99 -15.13 4.91 -1.77
CA LEU A 99 -14.66 6.16 -1.21
C LEU A 99 -14.92 7.28 -2.24
N PRO A 100 -15.29 8.49 -1.81
CA PRO A 100 -15.64 9.55 -2.75
C PRO A 100 -14.51 9.96 -3.72
N ASP A 101 -14.88 10.23 -4.97
CA ASP A 101 -14.00 10.62 -6.09
C ASP A 101 -13.07 11.81 -5.83
N PHE A 102 -13.41 12.70 -4.88
CA PHE A 102 -12.58 13.87 -4.59
C PHE A 102 -11.19 13.47 -4.09
N LEU A 103 -10.99 12.24 -3.60
CA LEU A 103 -9.67 11.72 -3.28
C LEU A 103 -8.73 11.87 -4.51
N TRP A 104 -9.24 11.80 -5.74
CA TRP A 104 -8.43 11.95 -6.96
C TRP A 104 -8.13 13.39 -7.38
N LYS A 105 -8.87 14.37 -6.84
CA LYS A 105 -8.81 15.77 -7.28
C LYS A 105 -7.66 16.59 -6.66
N PHE A 106 -7.00 16.07 -5.61
CA PHE A 106 -6.01 16.81 -4.82
C PHE A 106 -4.55 16.58 -5.20
N MET A 107 -4.24 16.03 -6.38
CA MET A 107 -2.86 16.05 -6.84
C MET A 107 -2.41 17.50 -7.01
N LYS A 108 -1.52 18.00 -6.13
CA LYS A 108 -0.91 19.34 -6.15
C LYS A 108 -0.47 19.69 -7.57
N ASP A 109 -1.25 20.50 -8.28
CA ASP A 109 -1.08 20.88 -9.69
C ASP A 109 -0.82 19.67 -10.64
N ARG A 110 -1.57 19.54 -11.73
CA ARG A 110 -1.33 18.46 -12.73
C ARG A 110 0.09 18.48 -13.33
N ARG A 111 0.88 19.50 -13.02
CA ARG A 111 2.27 19.71 -13.43
C ARG A 111 3.33 19.10 -12.50
N THR A 112 2.97 18.67 -11.28
CA THR A 112 3.92 18.04 -10.34
C THR A 112 3.72 16.53 -10.33
N TYR A 113 4.78 15.78 -10.64
CA TYR A 113 4.73 14.32 -10.66
C TYR A 113 4.57 13.76 -9.24
N CYS A 114 3.57 12.91 -9.04
CA CYS A 114 3.42 12.13 -7.82
C CYS A 114 4.22 10.83 -7.98
N GLY A 115 5.37 10.76 -7.31
CA GLY A 115 6.27 9.62 -7.42
C GLY A 115 5.83 8.42 -6.61
N LYS A 116 5.11 8.64 -5.50
CA LYS A 116 4.64 7.54 -4.66
C LYS A 116 3.33 7.83 -3.94
N ILE A 117 2.53 6.78 -3.75
CA ILE A 117 1.32 6.80 -2.94
C ILE A 117 1.43 5.68 -1.91
N VAL A 118 1.10 6.04 -0.66
CA VAL A 118 1.03 5.13 0.48
C VAL A 118 -0.38 5.14 1.02
N TYR A 119 -0.89 3.97 1.39
CA TYR A 119 -2.19 3.82 2.02
C TYR A 119 -2.09 3.16 3.39
N GLY A 120 -3.08 3.47 4.23
CA GLY A 120 -3.33 2.80 5.49
C GLY A 120 -4.82 2.76 5.78
N LEU A 121 -5.28 1.67 6.36
CA LEU A 121 -6.62 1.56 6.92
C LEU A 121 -6.47 1.32 8.42
N GLY A 122 -7.22 2.05 9.24
CA GLY A 122 -7.26 1.80 10.67
C GLY A 122 -8.61 2.11 11.28
N TYR A 123 -8.83 1.61 12.49
CA TYR A 123 -10.10 1.73 13.21
C TYR A 123 -9.91 2.54 14.50
N ASP A 124 -10.59 3.67 14.55
CA ASP A 124 -10.71 4.53 15.72
C ASP A 124 -11.86 4.02 16.59
N SER A 125 -11.50 3.23 17.61
CA SER A 125 -12.46 2.65 18.55
C SER A 125 -13.15 3.68 19.44
N SER A 126 -12.57 4.88 19.60
CA SER A 126 -13.16 5.95 20.42
C SER A 126 -14.35 6.61 19.73
N MET A 127 -14.33 6.61 18.39
CA MET A 127 -15.35 7.23 17.55
C MET A 127 -16.14 6.23 16.71
N ASP A 128 -15.87 4.93 16.85
CA ASP A 128 -16.40 3.86 15.99
C ASP A 128 -16.27 4.20 14.49
N ASP A 129 -15.04 4.49 14.08
CA ASP A 129 -14.76 5.08 12.76
C ASP A 129 -13.60 4.39 12.06
N TYR A 130 -13.84 3.93 10.83
CA TYR A 130 -12.77 3.51 9.94
C TYR A 130 -12.16 4.74 9.28
N LYS A 131 -10.85 4.88 9.46
CA LYS A 131 -10.07 5.96 8.84
C LYS A 131 -9.15 5.41 7.77
N VAL A 132 -9.14 6.07 6.62
CA VAL A 132 -8.22 5.78 5.51
C VAL A 132 -7.17 6.88 5.46
N ILE A 133 -5.92 6.49 5.62
CA ILE A 133 -4.76 7.36 5.52
C ILE A 133 -4.20 7.23 4.12
N ARG A 134 -3.89 8.38 3.52
CA ARG A 134 -3.19 8.44 2.24
C ARG A 134 -2.06 9.45 2.31
N ILE A 135 -0.88 9.03 1.89
CA ILE A 135 0.30 9.90 1.80
C ILE A 135 0.74 9.92 0.34
N LEU A 136 0.78 11.13 -0.24
CA LEU A 136 1.32 11.36 -1.58
C LEU A 136 2.74 11.92 -1.43
N TYR A 137 3.68 11.39 -2.19
CA TYR A 137 5.05 11.89 -2.25
C TYR A 137 5.34 12.48 -3.62
N TYR A 138 5.79 13.73 -3.64
CA TYR A 138 6.20 14.46 -4.82
C TYR A 138 7.73 14.59 -4.82
N TYR A 139 8.40 14.03 -5.82
CA TYR A 139 9.85 14.06 -5.98
C TYR A 139 10.26 13.90 -7.45
N ASN A 140 11.53 14.17 -7.75
CA ASN A 140 12.05 14.05 -9.11
C ASN A 140 12.25 12.58 -9.52
N ILE A 141 11.58 12.17 -10.60
CA ILE A 141 11.47 10.80 -11.14
C ILE A 141 12.83 10.20 -11.55
N LEU A 142 13.84 11.03 -11.79
CA LEU A 142 15.15 10.58 -12.24
C LEU A 142 16.02 10.00 -11.11
N GLN A 143 15.53 10.04 -9.86
CA GLN A 143 16.25 9.52 -8.70
C GLN A 143 15.71 8.13 -8.32
N ASP A 144 16.64 7.23 -8.07
CA ASP A 144 16.40 5.97 -7.36
C ASP A 144 15.69 6.27 -6.01
N GLU A 145 14.70 5.45 -5.60
CA GLU A 145 13.95 5.72 -4.36
C GLU A 145 14.90 5.84 -3.16
N ASP A 146 15.93 5.00 -3.13
CA ASP A 146 16.95 5.01 -2.08
C ASP A 146 17.80 6.28 -2.08
N LYS A 147 17.81 7.03 -3.18
CA LYS A 147 18.57 8.28 -3.35
C LYS A 147 17.71 9.54 -3.24
N ILE A 148 16.39 9.42 -3.06
CA ILE A 148 15.50 10.58 -2.88
C ILE A 148 15.87 11.32 -1.60
N LYS A 149 16.39 12.54 -1.77
CA LYS A 149 16.73 13.48 -0.68
C LYS A 149 15.78 14.67 -0.60
N ASP A 150 15.09 14.96 -1.70
CA ASP A 150 14.16 16.08 -1.81
C ASP A 150 12.79 15.53 -2.20
N TYR A 151 11.84 15.66 -1.28
CA TYR A 151 10.45 15.32 -1.51
C TYR A 151 9.53 16.28 -0.75
N GLU A 152 8.29 16.37 -1.20
CA GLU A 152 7.18 16.91 -0.43
C GLU A 152 6.19 15.79 -0.14
N SER A 153 5.65 15.73 1.07
CA SER A 153 4.54 14.85 1.41
C SER A 153 3.22 15.61 1.40
N ASP A 154 2.12 14.93 1.06
CA ASP A 154 0.77 15.46 1.18
C ASP A 154 -0.13 14.39 1.79
N VAL A 155 -0.51 14.63 3.05
CA VAL A 155 -1.16 13.62 3.89
C VAL A 155 -2.64 13.94 4.05
N HIS A 156 -3.46 12.92 3.79
CA HIS A 156 -4.91 13.00 3.88
C HIS A 156 -5.45 11.88 4.75
N VAL A 157 -6.45 12.22 5.57
CA VAL A 157 -7.19 11.28 6.40
C VAL A 157 -8.66 11.38 6.03
N TYR A 158 -9.24 10.27 5.60
CA TYR A 158 -10.67 10.13 5.34
C TYR A 158 -11.33 9.41 6.52
N SER A 159 -12.43 9.97 7.02
CA SER A 159 -13.30 9.38 8.03
C SER A 159 -14.54 8.79 7.36
N MET A 160 -14.77 7.50 7.59
CA MET A 160 -15.95 6.80 7.06
C MET A 160 -17.23 7.26 7.73
N ARG A 161 -17.16 7.57 9.03
CA ARG A 161 -18.29 8.02 9.86
C ARG A 161 -18.80 9.39 9.44
N THR A 162 -17.90 10.35 9.20
CA THR A 162 -18.31 11.70 8.75
C THR A 162 -18.39 11.84 7.23
N ASN A 163 -17.98 10.80 6.49
CA ASN A 163 -17.89 10.81 5.03
C ASN A 163 -17.11 12.03 4.50
N SER A 164 -16.05 12.39 5.22
CA SER A 164 -15.25 13.57 4.92
C SER A 164 -13.77 13.24 5.02
N TYR A 165 -12.98 14.04 4.35
CA TYR A 165 -11.52 13.97 4.37
C TYR A 165 -10.97 15.29 4.89
N LYS A 166 -9.78 15.22 5.45
CA LYS A 166 -9.00 16.38 5.81
C LYS A 166 -7.54 16.15 5.46
N ARG A 167 -6.89 17.25 5.11
CA ARG A 167 -5.44 17.31 4.99
C ARG A 167 -4.85 17.54 6.38
N ILE A 168 -3.81 16.80 6.72
CA ILE A 168 -3.00 17.03 7.92
C ILE A 168 -1.60 17.53 7.53
N PRO A 169 -0.77 17.99 8.49
CA PRO A 169 0.57 18.47 8.17
C PRO A 169 1.43 17.43 7.45
N ASP A 170 2.40 17.94 6.69
CA ASP A 170 3.39 17.13 5.99
C ASP A 170 4.25 16.40 7.02
N ILE A 171 4.71 15.20 6.67
CA ILE A 171 5.51 14.36 7.57
C ILE A 171 7.00 14.43 7.22
N PRO A 172 7.90 14.43 8.23
CA PRO A 172 9.36 14.42 8.05
C PRO A 172 9.89 13.00 7.79
N TYR A 173 9.07 12.15 7.17
CA TYR A 173 9.38 10.75 6.91
C TYR A 173 9.11 10.41 5.46
N PHE A 174 10.04 9.66 4.86
CA PHE A 174 9.84 9.01 3.57
C PHE A 174 9.56 7.54 3.84
N ILE A 175 8.29 7.13 3.75
CA ILE A 175 7.91 5.72 3.79
C ILE A 175 8.59 5.02 2.62
N ILE A 176 9.19 3.85 2.82
CA ILE A 176 9.93 3.09 1.79
C ILE A 176 9.16 1.82 1.38
N ARG A 177 9.50 1.28 0.20
CA ARG A 177 8.96 -0.01 -0.25
C ARG A 177 9.78 -1.14 0.38
N THR A 178 9.10 -2.17 0.87
CA THR A 178 9.72 -3.48 1.12
C THR A 178 9.57 -4.40 -0.10
N LEU A 179 10.23 -5.58 -0.09
CA LEU A 179 10.37 -6.46 -1.27
C LEU A 179 9.09 -6.72 -2.06
N ASN A 180 7.97 -7.01 -1.39
CA ASN A 180 6.73 -7.41 -2.08
C ASN A 180 5.76 -6.23 -2.33
N GLN A 181 6.15 -5.00 -1.99
CA GLN A 181 5.28 -3.81 -2.13
C GLN A 181 5.44 -3.15 -3.50
N ARG A 182 4.95 -3.83 -4.55
CA ARG A 182 4.85 -3.25 -5.90
C ARG A 182 3.43 -3.36 -6.43
N PRO A 183 2.79 -2.25 -6.84
CA PRO A 183 3.28 -0.87 -6.96
C PRO A 183 2.91 0.04 -5.76
N ILE A 184 2.36 -0.49 -4.68
CA ILE A 184 1.73 0.32 -3.61
C ILE A 184 2.24 -0.13 -2.25
N ILE A 185 2.58 0.83 -1.40
CA ILE A 185 3.01 0.59 -0.02
C ILE A 185 1.80 0.67 0.88
N ASN A 186 1.60 -0.39 1.65
CA ASN A 186 0.45 -0.51 2.51
C ASN A 186 0.86 -0.58 3.96
N GLY A 187 0.04 0.04 4.81
CA GLY A 187 0.24 0.06 6.24
C GLY A 187 -0.38 -1.16 6.92
N ILE A 188 0.15 -1.46 8.10
CA ILE A 188 -0.33 -2.53 8.97
C ILE A 188 -1.06 -1.91 10.15
N PHE A 189 -2.33 -2.23 10.31
CA PHE A 189 -3.10 -1.81 11.48
C PHE A 189 -2.84 -2.73 12.67
N LEU A 190 -2.39 -2.16 13.77
CA LEU A 190 -2.18 -2.87 15.03
C LEU A 190 -2.37 -1.89 16.19
N ASN A 191 -3.05 -2.31 17.27
CA ASN A 191 -3.14 -1.55 18.52
C ASN A 191 -3.53 -0.06 18.36
N GLY A 192 -4.47 0.25 17.46
CA GLY A 192 -4.94 1.63 17.26
C GLY A 192 -4.01 2.50 16.41
N ALA A 193 -2.99 1.93 15.78
CA ALA A 193 -2.12 2.66 14.87
C ALA A 193 -1.89 1.90 13.56
N VAL A 194 -1.61 2.65 12.50
CA VAL A 194 -1.16 2.08 11.22
C VAL A 194 0.34 2.25 11.09
N HIS A 195 1.04 1.19 10.71
CA HIS A 195 2.50 1.12 10.72
C HIS A 195 3.06 0.92 9.32
N TRP A 196 4.15 1.60 9.02
CA TRP A 196 4.94 1.43 7.81
C TRP A 196 6.43 1.44 8.13
N VAL A 197 7.23 1.00 7.18
CA VAL A 197 8.68 1.19 7.21
C VAL A 197 9.02 2.48 6.49
N GLY A 198 9.83 3.33 7.11
CA GLY A 198 10.28 4.58 6.52
C GLY A 198 11.66 4.99 6.97
N ARG A 199 12.09 6.16 6.51
CA ARG A 199 13.33 6.81 6.95
C ARG A 199 13.05 8.28 7.22
N ARG A 200 13.80 8.87 8.14
CA ARG A 200 13.69 10.31 8.43
C ARG A 200 14.20 11.13 7.24
N ASP A 201 13.59 12.29 7.00
CA ASP A 201 14.05 13.24 6.00
C ASP A 201 15.52 13.64 6.29
N PRO A 202 16.44 13.44 5.32
CA PRO A 202 17.85 13.84 5.44
C PRO A 202 18.04 15.33 5.77
N LYS A 203 17.07 16.20 5.48
CA LYS A 203 17.13 17.63 5.82
C LYS A 203 16.96 17.90 7.31
N THR A 204 16.35 16.96 8.03
CA THR A 204 15.99 17.12 9.45
C THR A 204 16.94 16.40 10.40
N THR A 205 17.93 15.66 9.88
CA THR A 205 18.90 14.92 10.70
C THR A 205 20.27 14.82 10.04
N THR A 206 21.33 14.86 10.85
CA THR A 206 22.71 14.57 10.43
C THR A 206 23.05 13.09 10.48
N SER A 207 22.17 12.25 11.04
CA SER A 207 22.37 10.79 11.05
C SER A 207 22.09 10.21 9.67
N GLU A 208 22.83 9.15 9.31
CA GLU A 208 22.61 8.36 8.11
C GLU A 208 21.15 7.89 8.00
N PHE A 209 20.75 7.46 6.79
CA PHE A 209 19.42 6.97 6.39
C PHE A 209 18.94 5.75 7.20
N SER A 210 18.76 5.94 8.51
CA SER A 210 18.42 4.89 9.43
C SER A 210 16.93 4.62 9.31
N LEU A 211 16.59 3.36 9.06
CA LEU A 211 15.22 2.92 8.98
C LEU A 211 14.49 3.10 10.31
N ARG A 212 13.21 3.38 10.22
CA ARG A 212 12.28 3.54 11.33
C ARG A 212 10.98 2.84 10.98
N ILE A 213 10.29 2.38 12.00
CA ILE A 213 8.87 2.12 11.87
C ILE A 213 8.16 3.46 12.10
N VAL A 214 7.37 3.89 11.13
CA VAL A 214 6.54 5.08 11.21
C VAL A 214 5.14 4.61 11.55
N SER A 215 4.59 5.08 12.66
CA SER A 215 3.22 4.78 13.08
C SER A 215 2.34 6.02 12.92
N PHE A 216 1.07 5.80 12.62
CA PHE A 216 0.03 6.83 12.65
C PHE A 216 -1.05 6.40 13.63
N ASN A 217 -1.17 7.11 14.74
CA ASN A 217 -2.21 6.89 15.74
C ASN A 217 -3.55 7.36 15.17
N VAL A 218 -4.52 6.45 15.02
CA VAL A 218 -5.78 6.81 14.33
C VAL A 218 -6.73 7.65 15.17
N VAL A 219 -6.57 7.63 16.51
CA VAL A 219 -7.40 8.39 17.45
C VAL A 219 -6.93 9.85 17.46
N ASN A 220 -5.65 10.06 17.72
CA ASN A 220 -5.05 11.39 17.83
C ASN A 220 -4.71 11.99 16.45
N GLU A 221 -4.60 11.15 15.43
CA GLU A 221 -4.17 11.50 14.08
C GLU A 221 -2.77 12.11 14.02
N GLU A 222 -1.87 11.52 14.78
CA GLU A 222 -0.48 11.95 14.90
C GLU A 222 0.47 10.85 14.43
N PHE A 223 1.59 11.27 13.85
CA PHE A 223 2.66 10.37 13.46
C PHE A 223 3.68 10.25 14.58
N GLU A 224 4.11 9.03 14.83
CA GLU A 224 5.19 8.72 15.76
C GLU A 224 6.25 7.86 15.06
N GLU A 225 7.45 7.83 15.63
CA GLU A 225 8.51 6.93 15.18
C GLU A 225 8.83 5.91 16.25
N ILE A 226 9.10 4.70 15.77
CA ILE A 226 9.59 3.59 16.57
C ILE A 226 10.96 3.23 15.99
N LEU A 227 11.96 3.14 16.88
CA LEU A 227 13.31 2.76 16.51
C LEU A 227 13.33 1.30 16.04
N MET A 228 14.09 1.06 14.97
CA MET A 228 14.42 -0.31 14.58
C MET A 228 15.35 -0.93 15.63
N PRO A 229 15.35 -2.26 15.80
CA PRO A 229 16.31 -2.93 16.68
C PRO A 229 17.76 -2.60 16.27
N ASP A 230 18.64 -2.37 17.23
CA ASP A 230 20.06 -2.01 16.96
C ASP A 230 20.80 -3.08 16.15
N SER A 231 20.38 -4.34 16.25
CA SER A 231 20.95 -5.48 15.52
C SER A 231 20.37 -5.67 14.12
N PHE A 232 19.48 -4.78 13.67
CA PHE A 232 18.79 -4.94 12.39
C PHE A 232 19.70 -4.62 11.21
N ASP A 233 19.90 -5.60 10.33
CA ASP A 233 20.64 -5.43 9.09
C ASP A 233 19.72 -5.05 7.93
N SER A 234 19.70 -3.76 7.62
CA SER A 234 18.91 -3.20 6.51
C SER A 234 19.41 -3.57 5.11
N THR A 235 20.56 -4.25 4.99
CA THR A 235 21.06 -4.72 3.69
C THR A 235 20.34 -6.00 3.25
N THR A 236 19.79 -6.74 4.19
CA THR A 236 18.97 -7.91 3.90
C THR A 236 17.54 -7.50 3.59
N PRO A 237 16.91 -8.13 2.60
CA PRO A 237 15.51 -7.86 2.33
C PRO A 237 14.60 -8.30 3.48
N PHE A 238 13.61 -7.49 3.82
CA PHE A 238 12.73 -7.71 4.96
C PHE A 238 11.31 -7.18 4.70
N GLU A 239 10.36 -7.63 5.50
CA GLU A 239 8.99 -7.12 5.53
C GLU A 239 8.50 -6.81 6.95
N LEU A 240 7.48 -5.97 7.03
CA LEU A 240 6.75 -5.74 8.27
C LEU A 240 5.56 -6.70 8.32
N GLY A 241 5.28 -7.28 9.48
CA GLY A 241 4.16 -8.20 9.69
C GLY A 241 3.55 -8.07 11.07
N VAL A 242 2.52 -8.88 11.32
CA VAL A 242 1.94 -9.07 12.66
C VAL A 242 2.06 -10.54 13.01
N PHE A 243 2.62 -10.83 14.17
CA PHE A 243 2.68 -12.16 14.75
C PHE A 243 2.25 -12.09 16.21
N GLU A 244 1.23 -12.86 16.59
CA GLU A 244 0.69 -12.92 17.96
C GLU A 244 0.37 -11.54 18.57
N GLY A 245 -0.20 -10.64 17.77
CA GLY A 245 -0.55 -9.28 18.20
C GLY A 245 0.65 -8.34 18.40
N CYS A 246 1.84 -8.77 17.97
CA CYS A 246 3.05 -7.96 17.97
C CYS A 246 3.46 -7.61 16.54
N LEU A 247 4.03 -6.41 16.37
CA LEU A 247 4.65 -6.03 15.12
C LEU A 247 5.98 -6.81 14.98
N CYS A 248 6.19 -7.44 13.83
CA CYS A 248 7.41 -8.20 13.57
C CYS A 248 8.07 -7.77 12.26
N ILE A 249 9.37 -8.05 12.16
CA ILE A 249 10.15 -7.91 10.94
C ILE A 249 10.66 -9.31 10.60
N TYR A 250 10.50 -9.73 9.36
CA TYR A 250 10.87 -11.07 8.88
C TYR A 250 11.45 -11.04 7.46
#